data_AF-A0A7Z9WML0-F1
#
_entry.id   AF-A0A7Z9WML0-F1
#
_cell.length_a   1.000
_cell.length_b   1.000
_cell.length_c   1.000
_cell.angle_alpha   90.00
_cell.angle_beta   90.00
_cell.angle_gamma   90.00
#
_symmetry.space_group_name_H-M   'P 1'
#
loop_
_entity.id
_entity.type
_entity.pdbx_description
1 polymer ?
#
loop_
_entity_poly.entity_id
_entity_poly.type
_entity_poly.pdbx_seq_one_letter_code
_entity_poly.pdbx_strand_id
1 'polypeptide(L)'
;MPASTHYWNGDLMLVMVNVDNVAGEAVPYIIEKLMNLGAESVYAIPAITKKGRPGFIFLIDTAREKVEAIGDFLAREIGTLGLRLFEEVEHIKFNYEMKRVKLSLKDDVTDEGALNLAVGVKVIHGKDGSVASVKAEYEELKAAASALTKAGMNVSLTALKEMIEASVLKGEGRVYQNLSVELVS
;
A
#
# COMPACT_ATOMS: atom_id res chain seq x y z
N MET A 1 23.42 -17.74 -7.43
CA MET A 1 23.22 -16.50 -8.21
C MET A 1 22.29 -15.62 -7.37
N PRO A 2 22.62 -14.36 -7.03
CA PRO A 2 21.67 -13.55 -6.27
C PRO A 2 20.46 -13.26 -7.17
N ALA A 3 19.27 -13.38 -6.58
CA ALA A 3 17.99 -13.08 -7.22
C ALA A 3 18.10 -11.77 -8.01
N SER A 4 17.78 -11.82 -9.30
CA SER A 4 17.73 -10.66 -10.17
C SER A 4 16.78 -9.64 -9.57
N THR A 5 17.34 -8.57 -9.00
CA THR A 5 16.62 -7.33 -8.71
C THR A 5 16.02 -6.88 -10.04
N HIS A 6 14.70 -6.93 -10.16
CA HIS A 6 14.03 -6.43 -11.34
C HIS A 6 14.15 -4.90 -11.29
N TYR A 7 15.13 -4.36 -12.01
CA TYR A 7 15.26 -2.92 -12.20
C TYR A 7 13.98 -2.42 -12.88
N TRP A 8 13.44 -1.30 -12.42
CA TRP A 8 12.43 -0.58 -13.19
C TRP A 8 13.03 -0.26 -14.56
N ASN A 9 12.34 -0.67 -15.62
CA ASN A 9 12.78 -0.43 -16.99
C ASN A 9 12.32 0.94 -17.52
N GLY A 10 12.12 1.92 -16.62
CA GLY A 10 11.63 3.26 -16.93
C GLY A 10 12.34 4.30 -16.08
N ASP A 11 12.53 5.49 -16.66
CA ASP A 11 13.18 6.64 -16.02
C ASP A 11 12.33 7.14 -14.84
N LEU A 12 12.59 6.60 -13.64
CA LEU A 12 11.95 7.05 -12.41
C LEU A 12 12.54 8.40 -12.00
N MET A 13 11.66 9.31 -11.58
CA MET A 13 12.02 10.64 -11.12
C MET A 13 11.48 10.83 -9.70
N LEU A 14 12.33 11.35 -8.82
CA LEU A 14 11.85 11.99 -7.61
C LEU A 14 11.68 13.48 -7.89
N VAL A 15 10.47 13.99 -7.66
CA VAL A 15 10.11 15.40 -7.81
C VAL A 15 9.92 16.00 -6.43
N MET A 16 10.57 17.13 -6.18
CA MET A 16 10.40 17.91 -4.95
C MET A 16 9.84 19.29 -5.27
N VAL A 17 8.80 19.68 -4.53
CA VAL A 17 8.25 21.04 -4.55
C VAL A 17 8.02 21.56 -3.13
N ASN A 18 8.40 22.81 -2.89
CA ASN A 18 8.18 23.49 -1.63
C ASN A 18 7.04 24.48 -1.77
N VAL A 19 6.13 24.49 -0.82
CA VAL A 19 4.92 25.31 -0.88
C VAL A 19 4.74 26.07 0.41
N ASP A 20 4.68 27.39 0.32
CA ASP A 20 4.22 28.25 1.42
C ASP A 20 2.74 28.61 1.23
N ASN A 21 1.99 28.70 2.33
CA ASN A 21 0.58 29.13 2.35
C ASN A 21 -0.45 28.14 1.78
N VAL A 22 -0.16 26.83 1.78
CA VAL A 22 -1.19 25.79 1.59
C VAL A 22 -1.78 25.39 2.94
N ALA A 23 -3.11 25.45 3.05
CA ALA A 23 -3.82 24.94 4.21
C ALA A 23 -3.74 23.40 4.25
N GLY A 24 -3.58 22.83 5.45
CA GLY A 24 -3.45 21.38 5.62
C GLY A 24 -4.64 20.58 5.08
N GLU A 25 -5.84 21.17 5.04
CA GLU A 25 -7.05 20.57 4.47
C GLU A 25 -6.99 20.32 2.96
N ALA A 26 -6.13 21.05 2.22
CA ALA A 26 -5.95 20.84 0.78
C ALA A 26 -4.99 19.68 0.48
N VAL A 27 -4.17 19.25 1.44
CA VAL A 27 -3.14 18.21 1.23
C VAL A 27 -3.74 16.87 0.75
N PRO A 28 -4.83 16.34 1.33
CA PRO A 28 -5.43 15.08 0.83
C PRO A 28 -5.88 15.18 -0.63
N TYR A 29 -6.49 16.30 -1.02
CA TYR A 29 -6.92 16.53 -2.40
C TYR A 29 -5.74 16.59 -3.37
N ILE A 30 -4.68 17.31 -3.00
CA ILE A 30 -3.45 17.40 -3.81
C ILE A 30 -2.83 16.01 -4.00
N ILE A 31 -2.72 15.21 -2.92
CA ILE A 31 -2.21 13.83 -2.99
C ILE A 31 -3.07 13.01 -3.95
N GLU A 32 -4.39 13.01 -3.79
CA GLU A 32 -5.30 12.23 -4.64
C GLU A 32 -5.15 12.62 -6.13
N LYS A 33 -5.07 13.91 -6.43
CA LYS A 33 -4.87 14.38 -7.81
C LYS A 33 -3.53 13.97 -8.39
N LEU A 34 -2.46 14.05 -7.61
CA LEU A 34 -1.14 13.60 -8.04
C LEU A 34 -1.11 12.08 -8.31
N MET A 35 -1.72 11.27 -7.44
CA MET A 35 -1.86 9.83 -7.66
C MET A 35 -2.61 9.54 -8.96
N ASN A 36 -3.72 10.26 -9.23
CA ASN A 36 -4.49 10.13 -10.47
C ASN A 36 -3.72 10.55 -11.73
N LEU A 37 -2.74 11.45 -11.60
CA LEU A 37 -1.86 11.87 -12.70
C LEU A 37 -0.71 10.89 -12.97
N GLY A 38 -0.57 9.84 -12.16
CA GLY A 38 0.48 8.83 -12.30
C GLY A 38 1.67 9.03 -11.37
N ALA A 39 1.49 9.68 -10.22
CA ALA A 39 2.43 9.54 -9.13
C ALA A 39 2.34 8.11 -8.55
N GLU A 40 3.49 7.48 -8.35
CA GLU A 40 3.63 6.18 -7.70
C GLU A 40 3.55 6.32 -6.17
N SER A 41 4.13 7.40 -5.65
CA SER A 41 4.04 7.80 -4.25
C SER A 41 4.08 9.32 -4.11
N VAL A 42 3.38 9.82 -3.09
CA VAL A 42 3.38 11.24 -2.71
C VAL A 42 3.49 11.34 -1.20
N TYR A 43 4.46 12.14 -0.74
CA TYR A 43 4.64 12.48 0.66
C TYR A 43 4.49 13.99 0.84
N ALA A 44 3.69 14.42 1.81
CA ALA A 44 3.58 15.81 2.21
C ALA A 44 4.23 16.00 3.59
N ILE A 45 5.40 16.63 3.63
CA ILE A 45 6.20 16.83 4.84
C ILE A 45 5.94 18.24 5.36
N PRO A 46 5.39 18.42 6.58
CA PRO A 46 5.23 19.74 7.19
C PRO A 46 6.59 20.44 7.35
N ALA A 47 6.66 21.72 7.00
CA ALA A 47 7.89 22.51 7.08
C ALA A 47 7.61 23.95 7.54
N ILE A 48 8.64 24.59 8.11
CA ILE A 48 8.66 26.04 8.34
C ILE A 48 9.59 26.66 7.29
N THR A 49 9.05 27.59 6.52
CA THR A 49 9.76 28.26 5.43
C THR A 49 10.27 29.64 5.87
N LYS A 50 10.85 30.40 4.93
CA LYS A 50 11.32 31.78 5.19
C LYS A 50 10.24 32.61 5.87
N LYS A 51 10.65 33.56 6.73
CA LYS A 51 9.75 34.41 7.51
C LYS A 51 8.83 33.63 8.47
N GLY A 52 9.20 32.40 8.84
CA GLY A 52 8.47 31.60 9.83
C GLY A 52 7.12 31.06 9.34
N ARG A 53 6.89 31.02 8.02
CA ARG A 53 5.59 30.58 7.47
C ARG A 53 5.48 29.06 7.45
N PRO A 54 4.40 28.47 7.97
CA PRO A 54 4.13 27.06 7.80
C PRO A 54 3.85 26.73 6.33
N GLY A 55 4.27 25.53 5.92
CA GLY A 55 4.11 25.04 4.56
C GLY A 55 4.38 23.55 4.47
N PHE A 56 4.51 23.05 3.25
CA PHE A 56 4.78 21.64 2.97
C PHE A 56 5.90 21.48 1.95
N ILE A 57 6.66 20.39 2.10
CA ILE A 57 7.52 19.85 1.06
C ILE A 57 6.79 18.62 0.51
N PHE A 58 6.44 18.64 -0.77
CA PHE A 58 5.96 17.45 -1.45
C PHE A 58 7.14 16.71 -2.08
N LEU A 59 7.22 15.41 -1.82
CA LEU A 59 8.10 14.47 -2.50
C LEU A 59 7.22 13.51 -3.31
N ILE A 60 7.47 13.42 -4.61
CA ILE A 60 6.61 12.71 -5.54
C ILE A 60 7.49 11.79 -6.38
N ASP A 61 7.28 10.48 -6.27
CA ASP A 61 7.91 9.49 -7.17
C ASP A 61 7.01 9.31 -8.39
N THR A 62 7.55 9.47 -9.58
CA THR A 62 6.78 9.36 -10.82
C THR A 62 7.68 9.02 -12.00
N ALA A 63 7.11 8.54 -13.09
CA ALA A 63 7.85 8.32 -14.33
C ALA A 63 8.16 9.65 -15.01
N ARG A 64 9.31 9.74 -15.69
CA ARG A 64 9.79 10.98 -16.34
C ARG A 64 8.76 11.62 -17.25
N GLU A 65 8.03 10.82 -18.03
CA GLU A 65 6.99 11.29 -18.95
C GLU A 65 5.77 11.92 -18.26
N LYS A 66 5.61 11.74 -16.94
CA LYS A 66 4.50 12.32 -16.15
C LYS A 66 4.85 13.64 -15.48
N VAL A 67 6.13 13.99 -15.40
CA VAL A 67 6.62 15.17 -14.67
C VAL A 67 5.96 16.46 -15.16
N GLU A 68 5.78 16.63 -16.46
CA GLU A 68 5.17 17.84 -17.04
C GLU A 68 3.71 18.00 -16.59
N ALA A 69 2.90 16.93 -16.68
CA ALA A 69 1.51 16.96 -16.25
C ALA A 69 1.36 17.23 -14.74
N ILE A 70 2.24 16.65 -13.92
CA ILE A 70 2.31 16.91 -12.48
C ILE A 70 2.69 18.38 -12.21
N GLY A 71 3.69 18.90 -12.90
CA GLY A 71 4.12 20.29 -12.77
C GLY A 71 3.04 21.29 -13.13
N ASP A 72 2.31 21.03 -14.22
CA ASP A 72 1.18 21.85 -14.67
C ASP A 72 0.06 21.91 -13.62
N PHE A 73 -0.28 20.77 -13.02
CA PHE A 73 -1.25 20.72 -11.94
C PHE A 73 -0.77 21.53 -10.73
N LEU A 74 0.46 21.29 -10.27
CA LEU A 74 1.02 21.99 -9.10
C LEU A 74 1.13 23.50 -9.34
N ALA A 75 1.55 23.94 -10.52
CA ALA A 75 1.64 25.37 -10.84
C ALA A 75 0.26 26.05 -10.73
N ARG A 76 -0.82 25.38 -11.16
CA ARG A 76 -2.19 25.91 -11.10
C ARG A 76 -2.80 25.83 -9.70
N GLU A 77 -2.62 24.70 -9.01
CA GLU A 77 -3.28 24.41 -7.74
C GLU A 77 -2.63 25.15 -6.57
N ILE A 78 -1.30 25.16 -6.53
CA ILE A 78 -0.52 25.68 -5.39
C ILE A 78 0.39 26.85 -5.76
N GLY A 79 0.33 27.34 -7.00
CA GLY A 79 1.07 28.53 -7.43
C GLY A 79 2.59 28.37 -7.41
N THR A 80 3.11 27.14 -7.47
CA THR A 80 4.55 26.94 -7.52
C THR A 80 5.13 27.49 -8.83
N LEU A 81 6.34 28.06 -8.74
CA LEU A 81 7.08 28.59 -9.89
C LEU A 81 8.03 27.56 -10.51
N GLY A 82 8.14 26.37 -9.91
CA GLY A 82 9.01 25.33 -10.43
C GLY A 82 9.08 24.10 -9.56
N LEU A 83 9.75 23.09 -10.10
CA LEU A 83 9.98 21.80 -9.47
C LEU A 83 11.49 21.55 -9.40
N ARG A 84 11.91 20.73 -8.44
CA ARG A 84 13.25 20.14 -8.42
C ARG A 84 13.14 18.68 -8.79
N LEU A 85 13.95 18.26 -9.74
CA LEU A 85 13.95 16.90 -10.29
C LEU A 85 15.24 16.20 -9.87
N PHE A 86 15.11 14.97 -9.41
CA PHE A 86 16.23 14.08 -9.12
C PHE A 86 16.14 12.90 -10.10
N GLU A 87 17.05 12.90 -11.09
CA GLU A 87 17.08 11.96 -12.22
C GLU A 87 17.82 10.66 -11.91
N GLU A 88 18.83 10.70 -11.01
CA GLU A 88 19.69 9.56 -10.70
C GLU A 88 19.25 8.86 -9.40
N VAL A 89 17.97 8.53 -9.29
CA VAL A 89 17.43 7.78 -8.15
C VAL A 89 17.35 6.29 -8.46
N GLU A 90 17.98 5.47 -7.62
CA GLU A 90 17.84 4.01 -7.71
C GLU A 90 16.71 3.55 -6.77
N HIS A 91 15.68 2.94 -7.35
CA HIS A 91 14.63 2.27 -6.57
C HIS A 91 14.87 0.76 -6.56
N ILE A 92 15.41 0.27 -5.45
CA ILE A 92 15.61 -1.17 -5.22
C ILE A 92 14.29 -1.81 -4.77
N LYS A 93 13.69 -2.62 -5.66
CA LYS A 93 12.52 -3.44 -5.33
C LYS A 93 12.93 -4.80 -4.80
N PHE A 94 12.27 -5.23 -3.72
CA PHE A 94 12.35 -6.61 -3.26
C PHE A 94 11.30 -7.45 -3.99
N ASN A 95 11.73 -8.60 -4.52
CA ASN A 95 10.81 -9.56 -5.11
C ASN A 95 9.92 -10.15 -4.01
N TYR A 96 8.63 -10.28 -4.32
CA TYR A 96 7.66 -10.91 -3.45
C TYR A 96 6.74 -11.82 -4.25
N GLU A 97 6.22 -12.83 -3.58
CA GLU A 97 5.14 -13.69 -4.07
C GLU A 97 3.81 -13.17 -3.51
N MET A 98 2.76 -13.15 -4.35
CA MET A 98 1.40 -12.95 -3.87
C MET A 98 0.74 -14.30 -3.62
N LYS A 99 0.48 -14.62 -2.36
CA LYS A 99 -0.33 -15.78 -1.97
C LYS A 99 -1.77 -15.37 -1.71
N ARG A 100 -2.71 -16.25 -2.02
CA ARG A 100 -4.13 -16.07 -1.67
C ARG A 100 -4.46 -16.95 -0.47
N VAL A 101 -5.06 -16.32 0.55
CA VAL A 101 -5.58 -17.01 1.73
C VAL A 101 -7.09 -16.97 1.66
N LYS A 102 -7.71 -18.14 1.69
CA LYS A 102 -9.15 -18.30 1.74
C LYS A 102 -9.60 -18.28 3.20
N LEU A 103 -10.65 -17.52 3.48
CA LEU A 103 -11.33 -17.52 4.76
C LEU A 103 -12.72 -18.13 4.55
N SER A 104 -13.08 -19.14 5.32
CA SER A 104 -14.42 -19.74 5.25
C SER A 104 -15.05 -19.76 6.63
N LEU A 105 -16.13 -19.00 6.80
CA LEU A 105 -16.95 -18.99 8.02
C LEU A 105 -18.08 -20.00 7.87
N LYS A 106 -18.14 -21.00 8.74
CA LYS A 106 -19.25 -21.95 8.78
C LYS A 106 -20.44 -21.36 9.54
N ASP A 107 -21.63 -21.51 8.97
CA ASP A 107 -22.89 -21.24 9.65
C ASP A 107 -23.30 -22.50 10.44
N ASP A 108 -23.63 -22.34 11.72
CA ASP A 108 -24.09 -23.45 12.57
C ASP A 108 -25.55 -23.84 12.25
N VAL A 109 -26.26 -23.06 11.42
CA VAL A 109 -27.72 -23.20 11.20
C VAL A 109 -28.08 -23.84 9.85
N THR A 110 -27.26 -23.70 8.79
CA THR A 110 -27.55 -24.30 7.47
C THR A 110 -26.29 -24.72 6.70
N ASP A 111 -26.29 -25.92 6.12
CA ASP A 111 -25.19 -26.49 5.29
C ASP A 111 -24.95 -25.75 3.95
N GLU A 112 -25.72 -24.71 3.63
CA GLU A 112 -25.66 -23.98 2.35
C GLU A 112 -25.06 -22.56 2.46
N GLY A 113 -24.74 -22.07 3.67
CA GLY A 113 -24.49 -20.65 3.94
C GLY A 113 -23.05 -20.20 4.23
N ALA A 114 -22.02 -20.99 3.90
CA ALA A 114 -20.65 -20.64 4.29
C ALA A 114 -20.14 -19.37 3.57
N LEU A 115 -19.85 -18.31 4.34
CA LEU A 115 -19.22 -17.09 3.81
C LEU A 115 -17.77 -17.39 3.45
N ASN A 116 -17.44 -17.27 2.16
CA ASN A 116 -16.09 -17.45 1.64
C ASN A 116 -15.50 -16.10 1.23
N LEU A 117 -14.32 -15.77 1.75
CA LEU A 117 -13.58 -14.55 1.45
C LEU A 117 -12.15 -14.93 1.02
N ALA A 118 -11.46 -14.02 0.35
CA ALA A 118 -10.06 -14.19 0.02
C ALA A 118 -9.28 -12.93 0.38
N VAL A 119 -8.09 -13.13 0.96
CA VAL A 119 -7.15 -12.06 1.28
C VAL A 119 -5.81 -12.38 0.63
N GLY A 120 -5.28 -11.43 -0.13
CA GLY A 120 -3.94 -11.45 -0.69
C GLY A 120 -2.89 -11.21 0.38
N VAL A 121 -1.78 -11.92 0.29
CA VAL A 121 -0.67 -11.83 1.24
C VAL A 121 0.63 -11.73 0.46
N LYS A 122 1.37 -10.64 0.69
CA LYS A 122 2.70 -10.40 0.15
C LYS A 122 3.72 -11.18 0.97
N VAL A 123 4.46 -12.08 0.31
CA VAL A 123 5.52 -12.88 0.92
C VAL A 123 6.86 -12.48 0.31
N ILE A 124 7.75 -11.91 1.11
CA ILE A 124 9.11 -11.56 0.69
C ILE A 124 10.03 -12.71 1.08
N HIS A 125 10.82 -13.19 0.13
CA HIS A 125 11.82 -14.22 0.35
C HIS A 125 13.22 -13.61 0.50
N GLY A 126 13.98 -14.11 1.47
CA GLY A 126 15.40 -13.85 1.62
C GLY A 126 16.21 -14.49 0.48
N LYS A 127 17.48 -14.08 0.36
CA LYS A 127 18.39 -14.61 -0.67
C LYS A 127 18.68 -16.11 -0.51
N ASP A 128 18.44 -16.66 0.68
CA ASP A 128 18.60 -18.06 1.04
C ASP A 128 17.30 -18.88 0.86
N GLY A 129 16.22 -18.25 0.36
CA GLY A 129 14.91 -18.87 0.20
C GLY A 129 14.04 -18.85 1.46
N SER A 130 14.56 -18.37 2.60
CA SER A 130 13.76 -18.20 3.82
C SER A 130 12.67 -17.15 3.63
N VAL A 131 11.53 -17.29 4.33
CA VAL A 131 10.49 -16.25 4.33
C VAL A 131 10.95 -15.11 5.23
N ALA A 132 11.24 -13.95 4.65
CA ALA A 132 11.73 -12.78 5.36
C ALA A 132 10.60 -11.91 5.93
N SER A 133 9.46 -11.82 5.23
CA SER A 133 8.31 -11.01 5.67
C SER A 133 7.02 -11.52 5.03
N VAL A 134 5.93 -11.47 5.80
CA VAL A 134 4.56 -11.82 5.36
C VAL A 134 3.65 -10.67 5.76
N LYS A 135 2.91 -10.11 4.80
CA LYS A 135 2.01 -8.97 5.03
C LYS A 135 0.68 -9.17 4.30
N ALA A 136 -0.42 -9.21 5.05
CA ALA A 136 -1.76 -9.22 4.46
C ALA A 136 -2.06 -7.86 3.78
N GLU A 137 -2.73 -7.89 2.63
CA GLU A 137 -3.16 -6.68 1.94
C GLU A 137 -4.23 -5.94 2.76
N TYR A 138 -3.96 -4.67 3.07
CA TYR A 138 -4.72 -3.95 4.09
C TYR A 138 -6.19 -3.74 3.69
N GLU A 139 -6.46 -3.33 2.45
CA GLU A 139 -7.82 -3.07 2.00
C GLU A 139 -8.65 -4.36 1.89
N GLU A 140 -8.04 -5.46 1.41
CA GLU A 140 -8.71 -6.76 1.37
C GLU A 140 -8.97 -7.30 2.79
N LEU A 141 -8.00 -7.16 3.70
CA LEU A 141 -8.13 -7.54 5.10
C LEU A 141 -9.26 -6.74 5.80
N LYS A 142 -9.33 -5.44 5.55
CA LYS A 142 -10.37 -4.56 6.10
C LYS A 142 -11.75 -4.92 5.58
N ALA A 143 -11.86 -5.19 4.28
CA ALA A 143 -13.10 -5.67 3.67
C ALA A 143 -13.53 -7.01 4.27
N ALA A 144 -12.59 -7.96 4.43
CA ALA A 144 -12.85 -9.26 5.03
C ALA A 144 -13.32 -9.15 6.48
N ALA A 145 -12.65 -8.35 7.31
CA ALA A 145 -13.05 -8.11 8.70
C ALA A 145 -14.47 -7.53 8.81
N SER A 146 -14.82 -6.58 7.92
CA SER A 146 -16.17 -6.01 7.84
C SER A 146 -17.22 -7.05 7.46
N ALA A 147 -16.91 -7.92 6.47
CA ALA A 147 -17.80 -8.98 6.03
C ALA A 147 -18.04 -10.02 7.14
N LEU A 148 -16.99 -10.44 7.85
CA LEU A 148 -17.09 -11.36 8.99
C LEU A 148 -17.95 -10.79 10.13
N THR A 149 -17.78 -9.49 10.43
CA THR A 149 -18.58 -8.80 11.45
C THR A 149 -20.07 -8.79 11.07
N LYS A 150 -20.40 -8.54 9.80
CA LYS A 150 -21.78 -8.59 9.29
C LYS A 150 -22.38 -10.00 9.36
N ALA A 151 -21.55 -11.03 9.23
CA ALA A 151 -21.94 -12.42 9.39
C ALA A 151 -21.98 -12.90 10.85
N GLY A 152 -21.87 -11.98 11.82
CA GLY A 152 -21.97 -12.29 13.25
C GLY A 152 -20.67 -12.73 13.91
N MET A 153 -19.56 -12.81 13.17
CA MET A 153 -18.24 -13.10 13.75
C MET A 153 -17.49 -11.81 14.06
N ASN A 154 -17.34 -11.50 15.34
CA ASN A 154 -16.59 -10.33 15.78
C ASN A 154 -15.10 -10.67 15.93
N VAL A 155 -14.28 -10.26 14.96
CA VAL A 155 -12.82 -10.43 14.97
C VAL A 155 -12.16 -9.08 14.70
N SER A 156 -11.16 -8.72 15.49
CA SER A 156 -10.42 -7.48 15.25
C SER A 156 -9.55 -7.59 13.99
N LEU A 157 -9.32 -6.46 13.32
CA LEU A 157 -8.45 -6.40 12.15
C LEU A 157 -7.05 -6.97 12.46
N THR A 158 -6.51 -6.65 13.63
CA THR A 158 -5.20 -7.13 14.10
C THR A 158 -5.18 -8.64 14.32
N ALA A 159 -6.20 -9.20 14.97
CA ALA A 159 -6.28 -10.64 15.17
C ALA A 159 -6.43 -11.38 13.84
N LEU A 160 -7.28 -10.89 12.94
CA LEU A 160 -7.44 -11.46 11.60
C LEU A 160 -6.13 -11.42 10.80
N LYS A 161 -5.42 -10.29 10.86
CA LYS A 161 -4.09 -10.12 10.25
C LYS A 161 -3.10 -11.16 10.78
N GLU A 162 -2.99 -11.30 12.10
CA GLU A 162 -2.06 -12.24 12.74
C GLU A 162 -2.36 -13.69 12.37
N MET A 163 -3.64 -14.07 12.34
CA MET A 163 -4.05 -15.42 11.92
C MET A 163 -3.64 -15.71 10.48
N ILE A 164 -3.94 -14.79 9.55
CA ILE A 164 -3.61 -14.93 8.13
C ILE A 164 -2.09 -14.99 7.91
N GLU A 165 -1.35 -14.01 8.44
CA GLU A 165 0.11 -13.94 8.26
C GLU A 165 0.81 -15.16 8.88
N ALA A 166 0.34 -15.63 10.05
CA ALA A 166 0.94 -16.78 10.71
C ALA A 166 0.55 -18.12 10.07
N SER A 167 -0.59 -18.22 9.37
CA SER A 167 -0.92 -19.37 8.54
C SER A 167 -0.02 -19.47 7.32
N VAL A 168 0.21 -18.35 6.63
CA VAL A 168 1.12 -18.30 5.48
C VAL A 168 2.56 -18.59 5.89
N LEU A 169 3.02 -18.03 7.02
CA LEU A 169 4.38 -18.26 7.51
C LEU A 169 4.66 -19.73 7.86
N LYS A 170 3.66 -20.42 8.43
CA LYS A 170 3.80 -21.85 8.79
C LYS A 170 3.49 -22.81 7.65
N GLY A 171 2.87 -22.35 6.57
CA GLY A 171 2.38 -23.22 5.51
C GLY A 171 1.19 -24.08 5.95
N GLU A 172 0.48 -23.68 7.00
CA GLU A 172 -0.57 -24.48 7.65
C GLU A 172 -1.87 -23.67 7.76
N GLY A 173 -2.98 -24.30 7.35
CA GLY A 173 -4.30 -23.78 7.62
C GLY A 173 -4.59 -23.72 9.12
N ARG A 174 -5.48 -22.82 9.52
CA ARG A 174 -5.89 -22.68 10.93
C ARG A 174 -7.40 -22.54 11.03
N VAL A 175 -7.95 -23.04 12.12
CA VAL A 175 -9.34 -22.80 12.49
C VAL A 175 -9.37 -22.00 13.77
N TYR A 176 -10.14 -20.92 13.78
CA TYR A 176 -10.40 -20.10 14.95
C TYR A 176 -11.91 -19.90 15.07
N GLN A 177 -12.50 -20.43 16.14
CA GLN A 177 -13.96 -20.54 16.27
C GLN A 177 -14.53 -21.31 15.06
N ASN A 178 -15.48 -20.74 14.33
CA ASN A 178 -16.07 -21.28 13.10
C ASN A 178 -15.42 -20.72 11.82
N LEU A 179 -14.32 -19.96 11.93
CA LEU A 179 -13.55 -19.44 10.80
C LEU A 179 -12.38 -20.36 10.47
N SER A 180 -12.38 -20.89 9.25
CA SER A 180 -11.24 -21.57 8.65
C SER A 180 -10.39 -20.58 7.84
N VAL A 181 -9.08 -20.71 7.95
CA VAL A 181 -8.06 -19.97 7.21
C VAL A 181 -7.26 -21.00 6.43
N GLU A 182 -7.41 -21.00 5.11
CA GLU A 182 -6.81 -22.00 4.21
C GLU A 182 -5.87 -21.33 3.21
N LEU A 183 -4.71 -21.94 2.98
CA LEU A 183 -3.80 -21.49 1.93
C LEU A 183 -4.31 -22.02 0.60
N VAL A 184 -4.51 -21.14 -0.37
CA VAL A 184 -4.87 -21.55 -1.73
C VAL A 184 -3.58 -21.95 -2.45
N SER A 185 -3.56 -23.19 -2.97
CA SER A 185 -2.48 -23.74 -3.79
C SER A 185 -2.42 -23.13 -5.18
#